data_AF-A0A1G5S6K6-F1
#
_entry.id   AF-A0A1G5S6K6-F1
#
_cell.length_a   1.000
_cell.length_b   1.000
_cell.length_c   1.000
_cell.angle_alpha   90.00
_cell.angle_beta   90.00
_cell.angle_gamma   90.00
#
_symmetry.space_group_name_H-M   'P 1'
#
loop_
_entity.id
_entity.type
_entity.pdbx_description
1 polymer ?
#
loop_
_entity_poly.entity_id
_entity_poly.type
_entity_poly.pdbx_seq_one_letter_code
_entity_poly.pdbx_strand_id
1 'polypeptide(L)'
;LVPSTFKLNPEPEVPATVVDVALSNSDFSMLVSLLQKADLVSALQGEGPFTVFAPTNAAFEKLLAALNISASELMNQPDLAKVLLYHVVSGKVMSTDLSNGLEAPTLNGEAIKFDLSSGVKVNQSSVTAADIEAGNGVIHVVDTVLVPQNFTYQEVEVQNDIPKTGAVGLTPFVFAGIMTLAGAGMMKKRMK
;
A
#
# COMPACT_ATOMS: atom_id res chain seq x y z
N LEU A 1 -48.05 -37.67 9.70
CA LEU A 1 -48.00 -37.44 8.23
C LEU A 1 -48.51 -36.03 7.92
N VAL A 2 -47.62 -35.03 7.91
CA VAL A 2 -47.39 -34.12 6.77
C VAL A 2 -46.04 -33.43 6.97
N PRO A 3 -45.29 -33.16 5.90
CA PRO A 3 -43.86 -32.92 5.93
C PRO A 3 -43.55 -31.42 5.92
N SER A 4 -42.61 -30.99 6.75
CA SER A 4 -41.98 -29.67 6.60
C SER A 4 -40.52 -29.88 6.28
N THR A 5 -40.26 -30.36 5.06
CA THR A 5 -38.97 -30.16 4.42
C THR A 5 -38.84 -28.65 4.24
N PHE A 6 -38.25 -27.99 5.23
CA PHE A 6 -37.76 -26.62 5.12
C PHE A 6 -36.66 -26.69 4.05
N LYS A 7 -37.07 -26.55 2.78
CA LYS A 7 -36.15 -26.20 1.72
C LYS A 7 -35.58 -24.87 2.16
N LEU A 8 -34.35 -24.87 2.65
CA LEU A 8 -33.52 -23.69 2.67
C LEU A 8 -33.69 -23.09 1.27
N ASN A 9 -34.30 -21.90 1.20
CA ASN A 9 -34.14 -21.06 0.03
C ASN A 9 -32.66 -21.11 -0.33
N PRO A 10 -32.28 -21.33 -1.60
CA PRO A 10 -30.89 -21.09 -1.97
C PRO A 10 -30.60 -19.66 -1.53
N GLU A 11 -29.70 -19.54 -0.55
CA GLU A 11 -29.04 -18.28 -0.22
C GLU A 11 -28.65 -17.67 -1.56
N PRO A 12 -28.95 -16.39 -1.83
CA PRO A 12 -28.64 -15.80 -3.12
C PRO A 12 -27.19 -16.16 -3.41
N GLU A 13 -26.94 -16.82 -4.54
CA GLU A 13 -25.59 -17.09 -5.02
C GLU A 13 -24.98 -15.72 -5.33
N VAL A 14 -24.59 -14.98 -4.28
CA VAL A 14 -23.81 -13.76 -4.43
C VAL A 14 -22.51 -14.29 -5.00
N PRO A 15 -22.21 -14.00 -6.28
CA PRO A 15 -21.03 -14.55 -6.88
C PRO A 15 -19.84 -14.10 -6.02
N ALA A 16 -19.01 -15.07 -5.61
CA ALA A 16 -17.95 -14.85 -4.63
C ALA A 16 -17.15 -13.59 -5.01
N THR A 17 -17.14 -12.59 -4.14
CA THR A 17 -16.44 -11.34 -4.41
C THR A 17 -14.94 -11.57 -4.50
N VAL A 18 -14.19 -10.61 -5.01
CA VAL A 18 -12.72 -10.70 -5.05
C VAL A 18 -12.14 -11.03 -3.66
N VAL A 19 -12.75 -10.49 -2.60
CA VAL A 19 -12.34 -10.74 -1.22
C VAL A 19 -12.66 -12.17 -0.80
N ASP A 20 -13.82 -12.72 -1.18
CA ASP A 20 -14.20 -14.10 -0.85
C ASP A 20 -13.29 -15.11 -1.56
N VAL A 21 -12.95 -14.85 -2.82
CA VAL A 21 -11.98 -15.67 -3.56
C VAL A 21 -10.60 -15.58 -2.90
N ALA A 22 -10.17 -14.40 -2.47
CA ALA A 22 -8.92 -14.23 -1.74
C ALA A 22 -8.92 -14.93 -0.37
N LEU A 23 -10.05 -14.92 0.36
CA LEU A 23 -10.22 -15.62 1.63
C LEU A 23 -10.22 -17.13 1.47
N SER A 24 -10.71 -17.64 0.34
CA SER A 24 -10.73 -19.07 0.03
C SER A 24 -9.33 -19.64 -0.24
N ASN A 25 -8.35 -18.78 -0.55
CA ASN A 25 -7.00 -19.20 -0.90
C ASN A 25 -5.96 -18.66 0.08
N SER A 26 -5.24 -19.58 0.75
CA SER A 26 -4.19 -19.26 1.72
C SER A 26 -3.05 -18.41 1.14
N ASP A 27 -2.83 -18.46 -0.17
CA ASP A 27 -1.77 -17.74 -0.88
C ASP A 27 -2.00 -16.22 -0.93
N PHE A 28 -3.21 -15.75 -0.59
CA PHE A 28 -3.56 -14.33 -0.54
C PHE A 28 -3.80 -13.80 0.87
N SER A 29 -3.50 -14.61 1.90
CA SER A 29 -3.72 -14.23 3.30
C SER A 29 -3.00 -12.94 3.73
N MET A 30 -1.81 -12.66 3.18
CA MET A 30 -1.13 -11.37 3.43
C MET A 30 -1.86 -10.20 2.78
N LEU A 31 -2.36 -10.36 1.55
CA LEU A 31 -3.14 -9.32 0.88
C LEU A 31 -4.42 -8.98 1.65
N VAL A 32 -5.15 -9.98 2.11
CA VAL A 32 -6.35 -9.77 2.94
C VAL A 32 -6.03 -9.00 4.22
N SER A 33 -4.92 -9.35 4.87
CA SER A 33 -4.47 -8.65 6.09
C SER A 33 -4.18 -7.17 5.83
N LEU A 34 -3.56 -6.85 4.68
CA LEU A 34 -3.27 -5.47 4.28
C LEU A 34 -4.56 -4.70 3.92
N LEU A 35 -5.49 -5.32 3.19
CA LEU A 35 -6.78 -4.73 2.87
C LEU A 35 -7.60 -4.40 4.12
N GLN A 36 -7.60 -5.30 5.11
CA GLN A 36 -8.26 -5.07 6.39
C GLN A 36 -7.62 -3.92 7.17
N LYS A 37 -6.29 -3.80 7.12
CA LYS A 37 -5.58 -2.68 7.77
C LYS A 37 -5.82 -1.34 7.08
N ALA A 38 -5.95 -1.34 5.76
CA ALA A 38 -6.23 -0.14 4.97
C ALA A 38 -7.73 0.21 4.89
N ASP A 39 -8.61 -0.60 5.50
CA ASP A 39 -10.07 -0.48 5.44
C ASP A 39 -10.62 -0.40 3.99
N LEU A 40 -9.94 -1.08 3.05
CA LEU A 40 -10.30 -1.09 1.63
C LEU A 40 -11.22 -2.27 1.26
N VAL A 41 -11.50 -3.18 2.20
CA VAL A 41 -12.36 -4.34 1.99
C VAL A 41 -13.75 -3.92 1.53
N SER A 42 -14.33 -2.92 2.18
CA SER A 42 -15.66 -2.38 1.84
C SER A 42 -15.69 -1.73 0.45
N ALA A 43 -14.61 -1.03 0.06
CA ALA A 43 -14.47 -0.43 -1.26
C ALA A 43 -14.36 -1.49 -2.36
N LEU A 44 -13.62 -2.58 -2.11
CA LEU A 44 -13.46 -3.70 -3.04
C LEU A 44 -14.62 -4.68 -3.06
N GLN A 45 -15.60 -4.53 -2.18
CA GLN A 45 -16.88 -5.24 -2.21
C GLN A 45 -17.98 -4.44 -2.92
N GLY A 46 -17.69 -3.22 -3.38
CA GLY A 46 -18.65 -2.35 -4.06
C GLY A 46 -19.16 -2.90 -5.40
N GLU A 47 -20.25 -2.30 -5.90
CA GLU A 47 -20.77 -2.61 -7.24
C GLU A 47 -19.90 -1.98 -8.32
N GLY A 48 -19.22 -2.82 -9.09
CA GLY A 48 -18.49 -2.43 -10.28
C GLY A 48 -17.61 -3.58 -10.75
N PRO A 49 -17.23 -3.64 -12.03
CA PRO A 49 -16.16 -4.55 -12.42
C PRO A 49 -14.82 -3.96 -11.95
N PHE A 50 -14.19 -4.63 -11.00
CA PHE A 50 -12.83 -4.32 -10.56
C PHE A 50 -11.86 -5.35 -11.11
N THR A 51 -10.74 -4.90 -11.67
CA THR A 51 -9.64 -5.79 -12.00
C THR A 51 -8.58 -5.67 -10.92
N VAL A 52 -8.38 -6.74 -10.16
CA VAL A 52 -7.46 -6.75 -9.01
C VAL A 52 -6.25 -7.59 -9.34
N PHE A 53 -5.07 -6.97 -9.28
CA PHE A 53 -3.79 -7.65 -9.39
C PHE A 53 -3.39 -8.16 -8.00
N ALA A 54 -3.60 -9.44 -7.74
CA ALA A 54 -3.37 -10.05 -6.44
C ALA A 54 -1.97 -10.71 -6.39
N PRO A 55 -0.97 -10.09 -5.73
CA PRO A 55 0.28 -10.77 -5.43
C PRO A 55 0.08 -11.94 -4.46
N THR A 56 0.78 -13.04 -4.73
CA THR A 56 0.87 -14.18 -3.80
C THR A 56 1.75 -13.85 -2.59
N ASN A 57 1.65 -14.62 -1.51
CA ASN A 57 2.55 -14.52 -0.37
C ASN A 57 4.03 -14.58 -0.79
N ALA A 58 4.37 -15.43 -1.78
CA ALA A 58 5.72 -15.51 -2.32
C ALA A 58 6.17 -14.22 -3.03
N ALA A 59 5.25 -13.50 -3.67
CA ALA A 59 5.53 -12.20 -4.29
C ALA A 59 5.88 -11.14 -3.23
N PHE A 60 5.17 -11.14 -2.11
CA PHE A 60 5.50 -10.28 -0.97
C PHE A 60 6.85 -10.65 -0.36
N GLU A 61 7.16 -11.93 -0.15
CA GLU A 61 8.46 -12.35 0.38
C GLU A 61 9.62 -11.91 -0.52
N LYS A 62 9.47 -12.03 -1.84
CA LYS A 62 10.45 -11.50 -2.82
C LYS A 62 10.63 -9.99 -2.68
N LEU A 63 9.53 -9.25 -2.52
CA LEU A 63 9.57 -7.79 -2.35
C LEU A 63 10.32 -7.42 -1.06
N LEU A 64 9.98 -8.07 0.07
CA LEU A 64 10.65 -7.85 1.36
C LEU A 64 12.15 -8.12 1.26
N ALA A 65 12.54 -9.20 0.58
CA ALA A 65 13.95 -9.52 0.34
C ALA A 65 14.64 -8.50 -0.58
N ALA A 66 13.96 -8.04 -1.64
CA ALA A 66 14.52 -7.07 -2.58
C ALA A 66 14.74 -5.69 -1.93
N LEU A 67 13.82 -5.28 -1.05
CA LEU A 67 13.85 -4.00 -0.37
C LEU A 67 14.61 -4.04 0.97
N ASN A 68 14.94 -5.24 1.46
CA ASN A 68 15.52 -5.46 2.79
C ASN A 68 14.66 -4.85 3.91
N ILE A 69 13.33 -4.93 3.80
CA ILE A 69 12.38 -4.46 4.81
C ILE A 69 11.60 -5.63 5.40
N SER A 70 11.06 -5.42 6.59
CA SER A 70 10.16 -6.33 7.28
C SER A 70 8.69 -6.12 6.88
N ALA A 71 7.87 -7.16 6.99
CA ALA A 71 6.43 -7.06 6.75
C ALA A 71 5.77 -5.99 7.65
N SER A 72 6.26 -5.85 8.88
CA SER A 72 5.80 -4.82 9.83
C SER A 72 6.04 -3.41 9.33
N GLU A 73 7.20 -3.15 8.70
CA GLU A 73 7.50 -1.85 8.11
C GLU A 73 6.57 -1.56 6.93
N LEU A 74 6.32 -2.55 6.06
CA LEU A 74 5.38 -2.42 4.95
C LEU A 74 3.94 -2.15 5.43
N MET A 75 3.51 -2.80 6.52
CA MET A 75 2.18 -2.61 7.12
C MET A 75 2.02 -1.24 7.80
N ASN A 76 3.10 -0.63 8.27
CA ASN A 76 3.07 0.67 8.95
C ASN A 76 3.16 1.86 7.99
N GLN A 77 3.30 1.62 6.69
CA GLN A 77 3.40 2.69 5.70
C GLN A 77 2.06 3.41 5.54
N PRO A 78 1.99 4.74 5.72
CA PRO A 78 0.77 5.52 5.48
C PRO A 78 0.34 5.47 4.01
N ASP A 79 1.28 5.21 3.10
CA ASP A 79 1.04 5.05 1.67
C ASP A 79 0.58 3.63 1.28
N LEU A 80 0.39 2.71 2.24
CA LEU A 80 -0.09 1.35 1.95
C LEU A 80 -1.43 1.36 1.19
N ALA A 81 -2.36 2.24 1.58
CA ALA A 81 -3.64 2.38 0.88
C ALA A 81 -3.43 2.78 -0.59
N LYS A 82 -2.48 3.68 -0.87
CA LYS A 82 -2.12 4.07 -2.25
C LYS A 82 -1.57 2.89 -3.04
N VAL A 83 -0.69 2.09 -2.45
CA VAL A 83 -0.14 0.88 -3.09
C VAL A 83 -1.24 -0.13 -3.38
N LEU A 84 -2.17 -0.35 -2.44
CA LEU A 84 -3.30 -1.27 -2.63
C LEU A 84 -4.23 -0.77 -3.73
N LEU A 85 -4.52 0.54 -3.79
CA LEU A 85 -5.29 1.15 -4.87
C LEU A 85 -4.57 1.07 -6.23
N TYR A 86 -3.24 0.99 -6.26
CA TYR A 86 -2.46 0.80 -7.49
C TYR A 86 -2.61 -0.63 -8.05
N HIS A 87 -2.91 -1.61 -7.19
CA HIS A 87 -3.22 -2.97 -7.63
C HIS A 87 -4.66 -3.13 -8.15
N VAL A 88 -5.48 -2.07 -8.03
CA VAL A 88 -6.89 -2.10 -8.38
C VAL A 88 -7.14 -1.19 -9.56
N VAL A 89 -7.60 -1.77 -10.65
CA VAL A 89 -8.04 -1.06 -11.85
C VAL A 89 -9.56 -1.00 -11.86
N SER A 90 -10.09 0.21 -12.04
CA SER A 90 -11.52 0.39 -12.30
C SER A 90 -11.81 -0.04 -13.74
N GLY A 91 -12.61 -1.08 -13.89
CA GLY A 91 -12.95 -1.66 -15.20
C GLY A 91 -12.67 -3.16 -15.25
N LYS A 92 -13.30 -3.83 -16.22
CA LYS A 92 -13.04 -5.23 -16.53
C LYS A 92 -11.94 -5.28 -17.59
N VAL A 93 -10.75 -5.76 -17.21
CA VAL A 93 -9.64 -5.96 -18.14
C VAL A 93 -9.29 -7.45 -18.11
N MET A 94 -9.78 -8.17 -19.11
CA MET A 94 -9.45 -9.59 -19.31
C MET A 94 -8.18 -9.72 -20.15
N SER A 95 -7.49 -10.86 -20.05
CA SER A 95 -6.30 -11.12 -20.88
C SER A 95 -6.59 -11.05 -22.38
N THR A 96 -7.83 -11.34 -22.78
CA THR A 96 -8.30 -11.22 -24.17
C THR A 96 -8.37 -9.78 -24.66
N ASP A 97 -8.57 -8.84 -23.76
CA ASP A 97 -8.67 -7.41 -24.06
C ASP A 97 -7.31 -6.70 -23.93
N LEU A 98 -6.29 -7.39 -23.41
CA LEU A 98 -4.94 -6.86 -23.29
C LEU A 98 -4.28 -6.75 -24.67
N SER A 99 -3.66 -5.59 -24.91
CA SER A 99 -2.84 -5.32 -26.09
C SER A 99 -1.46 -4.83 -25.65
N ASN A 100 -0.44 -5.09 -26.46
CA ASN A 100 0.92 -4.71 -26.09
C ASN A 100 1.04 -3.19 -26.02
N GLY A 101 1.49 -2.67 -24.87
CA GLY A 101 1.54 -1.23 -24.59
C GLY A 101 0.20 -0.62 -24.19
N LEU A 102 -0.82 -1.43 -23.88
CA LEU A 102 -2.07 -0.93 -23.31
C LEU A 102 -1.79 -0.33 -21.93
N GLU A 103 -2.43 0.80 -21.65
CA GLU A 103 -2.34 1.49 -20.36
C GLU A 103 -3.73 1.49 -19.73
N ALA A 104 -3.86 0.93 -18.51
CA ALA A 104 -5.12 0.97 -17.76
C ALA A 104 -4.99 1.88 -16.54
N PRO A 105 -5.92 2.85 -16.36
CA PRO A 105 -5.90 3.72 -15.19
C PRO A 105 -6.26 2.93 -13.92
N THR A 106 -5.43 3.03 -12.89
CA THR A 106 -5.70 2.46 -11.56
C THR A 106 -6.51 3.43 -10.70
N LEU A 107 -7.06 2.95 -9.59
CA LEU A 107 -7.72 3.81 -8.60
C LEU A 107 -6.75 4.77 -7.90
N ASN A 108 -5.44 4.53 -8.00
CA ASN A 108 -4.42 5.45 -7.54
C ASN A 108 -4.29 6.72 -8.42
N GLY A 109 -4.82 6.67 -9.65
CA GLY A 109 -4.68 7.73 -10.66
C GLY A 109 -3.48 7.56 -11.60
N GLU A 110 -2.57 6.63 -11.31
CA GLU A 110 -1.51 6.21 -12.23
C GLU A 110 -1.98 5.08 -13.14
N ALA A 111 -1.53 5.10 -14.40
CA ALA A 111 -1.81 4.01 -15.32
C ALA A 111 -0.77 2.89 -15.18
N ILE A 112 -1.23 1.64 -15.22
CA ILE A 112 -0.36 0.47 -15.36
C ILE A 112 -0.21 0.12 -16.84
N LYS A 113 1.01 -0.22 -17.24
CA LYS A 113 1.33 -0.60 -18.62
C LYS A 113 1.39 -2.12 -18.76
N PHE A 114 0.71 -2.65 -19.75
CA PHE A 114 0.76 -4.07 -20.09
C PHE A 114 1.76 -4.33 -21.21
N ASP A 115 2.59 -5.35 -21.03
CA ASP A 115 3.51 -5.86 -22.05
C ASP A 115 3.16 -7.32 -22.32
N LEU A 116 2.87 -7.65 -23.58
CA LEU A 116 2.52 -9.00 -24.04
C LEU A 116 3.66 -9.66 -24.83
N SER A 117 4.81 -8.99 -24.97
CA SER A 117 5.92 -9.41 -25.83
C SER A 117 6.59 -10.70 -25.38
N SER A 118 6.52 -11.02 -24.08
CA SER A 118 7.14 -12.22 -23.48
C SER A 118 6.20 -12.95 -22.50
N GLY A 119 4.89 -12.88 -22.75
CA GLY A 119 3.84 -13.27 -21.81
C GLY A 119 3.12 -12.04 -21.24
N VAL A 120 2.07 -12.24 -20.44
CA VAL A 120 1.31 -11.14 -19.83
C VAL A 120 2.13 -10.55 -18.68
N LYS A 121 2.68 -9.36 -18.89
CA LYS A 121 3.41 -8.59 -17.89
C LYS A 121 2.70 -7.29 -17.59
N VAL A 122 2.70 -6.92 -16.32
CA VAL A 122 2.20 -5.64 -15.84
C VAL A 122 3.37 -4.86 -15.28
N ASN A 123 3.76 -3.80 -15.98
CA ASN A 123 4.96 -3.02 -15.69
C ASN A 123 6.23 -3.89 -15.65
N GLN A 124 6.70 -4.29 -14.47
CA GLN A 124 7.85 -5.19 -14.29
C GLN A 124 7.47 -6.56 -13.70
N SER A 125 6.20 -6.77 -13.34
CA SER A 125 5.71 -8.04 -12.78
C SER A 125 5.15 -8.95 -13.86
N SER A 126 5.34 -10.26 -13.70
CA SER A 126 4.73 -11.27 -14.54
C SER A 126 3.41 -11.74 -13.93
N VAL A 127 2.36 -11.82 -14.76
CA VAL A 127 1.10 -12.45 -14.37
C VAL A 127 1.30 -13.97 -14.46
N THR A 128 1.09 -14.68 -13.35
CA THR A 128 1.24 -16.14 -13.25
C THR A 128 -0.06 -16.87 -13.51
N ALA A 129 -1.20 -16.28 -13.12
CA ALA A 129 -2.53 -16.74 -13.46
C ALA A 129 -3.41 -15.53 -13.78
N ALA A 130 -4.17 -15.60 -14.85
CA ALA A 130 -5.01 -14.52 -15.31
C ALA A 130 -6.46 -15.00 -15.49
N ASP A 131 -7.40 -14.06 -15.61
CA ASP A 131 -8.82 -14.34 -15.90
C ASP A 131 -9.55 -15.16 -14.83
N ILE A 132 -9.21 -14.95 -13.55
CA ILE A 132 -9.99 -15.53 -12.45
C ILE A 132 -11.24 -14.67 -12.27
N GLU A 133 -12.40 -15.20 -12.67
CA GLU A 133 -13.67 -14.50 -12.54
C GLU A 133 -14.09 -14.42 -11.07
N ALA A 134 -14.44 -13.20 -10.64
CA ALA A 134 -15.03 -12.91 -9.35
C ALA A 134 -16.38 -12.21 -9.55
N GLY A 135 -17.26 -12.26 -8.57
CA GLY A 135 -18.61 -11.73 -8.68
C GLY A 135 -18.71 -10.24 -8.98
N ASN A 136 -17.67 -9.49 -8.63
CA ASN A 136 -17.55 -8.07 -8.88
C ASN A 136 -16.29 -7.73 -9.69
N GLY A 137 -15.75 -8.67 -10.49
CA GLY A 137 -14.50 -8.37 -11.17
C GLY A 137 -13.74 -9.53 -11.79
N VAL A 138 -12.45 -9.26 -12.02
CA VAL A 138 -11.45 -10.22 -12.49
C VAL A 138 -10.21 -10.11 -11.61
N ILE A 139 -9.65 -11.24 -11.22
CA ILE A 139 -8.42 -11.31 -10.46
C ILE A 139 -7.31 -11.81 -11.38
N HIS A 140 -6.18 -11.10 -11.35
CA HIS A 140 -4.94 -11.51 -12.00
C HIS A 140 -3.88 -11.74 -10.93
N VAL A 141 -3.36 -12.95 -10.87
CA VAL A 141 -2.31 -13.34 -9.93
C VAL A 141 -0.96 -12.90 -10.49
N VAL A 142 -0.23 -12.15 -9.68
CA VAL A 142 1.10 -11.63 -10.04
C VAL A 142 2.19 -12.22 -9.16
N ASP A 143 3.38 -12.39 -9.74
CA ASP A 143 4.55 -12.95 -9.06
C ASP A 143 5.34 -11.92 -8.24
N THR A 144 5.05 -10.63 -8.44
CA THR A 144 5.76 -9.50 -7.86
C THR A 144 4.76 -8.40 -7.50
N VAL A 145 4.97 -7.72 -6.38
CA VAL A 145 4.11 -6.61 -5.94
C VAL A 145 4.34 -5.38 -6.81
N LEU A 146 3.26 -4.73 -7.26
CA LEU A 146 3.31 -3.50 -8.04
C LEU A 146 3.54 -2.30 -7.13
N VAL A 147 4.68 -1.64 -7.28
CA VAL A 147 5.02 -0.43 -6.50
C VAL A 147 4.95 0.78 -7.43
N PRO A 148 4.11 1.79 -7.14
CA PRO A 148 4.07 3.01 -7.94
C PRO A 148 5.39 3.78 -7.82
N GLN A 149 5.79 4.50 -8.87
CA GLN A 149 7.05 5.26 -8.89
C GLN A 149 7.09 6.36 -7.81
N ASN A 150 5.92 6.79 -7.34
CA ASN A 150 5.77 7.78 -6.26
C ASN A 150 5.92 7.17 -4.86
N PHE A 151 6.14 5.85 -4.74
CA PHE A 151 6.39 5.22 -3.47
C PHE A 151 7.81 5.54 -3.01
N THR A 152 7.93 6.65 -2.28
CA THR A 152 9.14 6.93 -1.51
C THR A 152 9.01 6.17 -0.21
N TYR A 153 9.93 5.23 0.04
CA TYR A 153 10.09 4.67 1.39
C TYR A 153 10.40 5.83 2.32
N GLN A 154 9.38 6.30 3.03
CA GLN A 154 9.60 7.11 4.20
C GLN A 154 10.17 6.11 5.20
N GLU A 155 11.47 6.16 5.42
CA GLU A 155 12.05 5.66 6.65
C GLU A 155 11.32 6.46 7.73
N VAL A 156 10.26 5.87 8.29
CA VAL A 156 9.67 6.41 9.51
C VAL A 156 10.82 6.31 10.48
N GLU A 157 11.51 7.43 10.73
CA GLU A 157 12.33 7.57 11.91
C GLU A 157 11.37 7.23 13.04
N VAL A 158 11.43 5.97 13.48
CA VAL A 158 10.91 5.59 14.76
C VAL A 158 11.81 6.36 15.69
N GLN A 159 11.36 7.56 16.05
CA GLN A 159 11.87 8.32 17.16
C GLN A 159 11.47 7.51 18.40
N ASN A 160 12.12 6.37 18.56
CA ASN A 160 12.34 5.74 19.83
C ASN A 160 13.19 6.77 20.56
N ASP A 161 12.53 7.73 21.20
CA ASP A 161 13.07 8.54 22.28
C ASP A 161 13.51 7.56 23.37
N ILE A 162 14.69 6.96 23.18
CA ILE A 162 15.42 6.29 24.22
C ILE A 162 16.28 7.38 24.85
N PRO A 163 15.94 7.94 26.02
CA PRO A 163 16.91 8.72 26.77
C PRO A 163 17.96 7.74 27.31
N LYS A 164 18.97 7.44 26.50
CA LYS A 164 20.17 6.76 26.95
C LYS A 164 21.25 7.81 27.13
N THR A 165 21.33 8.25 28.39
CA THR A 165 22.48 8.90 29.01
C THR A 165 23.80 8.33 28.49
N GLY A 166 24.60 9.19 27.86
CA GLY A 166 26.06 9.03 27.78
C GLY A 166 26.64 8.90 26.38
N ALA A 167 26.95 10.02 25.71
CA ALA A 167 28.23 10.25 25.03
C ALA A 167 28.32 11.69 24.49
N VAL A 168 29.36 12.37 24.97
CA VAL A 168 29.83 13.73 24.72
C VAL A 168 30.06 14.02 23.22
N GLY A 169 29.41 15.05 22.69
CA GLY A 169 29.68 15.63 21.37
C GLY A 169 29.61 17.15 21.46
N LEU A 170 30.75 17.78 21.71
CA LEU A 170 30.93 19.19 22.02
C LEU A 170 30.70 20.06 20.77
N THR A 171 29.45 20.47 20.51
CA THR A 171 29.16 21.55 19.55
C THR A 171 28.70 22.78 20.32
N PRO A 172 29.33 23.96 20.12
CA PRO A 172 28.91 25.16 20.84
C PRO A 172 27.57 25.62 20.27
N PHE A 173 26.54 25.47 21.11
CA PHE A 173 25.24 26.09 20.93
C PHE A 173 25.40 27.59 20.63
N VAL A 174 24.92 28.02 19.46
CA VAL A 174 24.75 29.45 19.14
C VAL A 174 23.56 29.96 19.97
N PHE A 175 23.83 30.33 21.22
CA PHE A 175 22.91 31.13 22.03
C PHE A 175 23.15 32.60 21.69
N ALA A 176 22.49 33.10 20.64
CA ALA A 176 22.35 34.53 20.43
C ALA A 176 21.29 35.07 21.39
N GLY A 177 21.72 35.33 22.63
CA GLY A 177 20.91 35.98 23.65
C GLY A 177 20.64 37.44 23.30
N ILE A 178 19.37 37.82 23.22
CA ILE A 178 18.95 39.21 23.48
C ILE A 178 18.57 39.25 24.97
N MET A 179 19.54 39.59 25.82
CA MET A 179 19.28 39.95 27.21
C MET A 179 19.62 41.43 27.38
N THR A 180 18.56 42.23 27.38
CA THR A 180 18.54 43.65 27.74
C THR A 180 19.05 43.80 29.18
N LEU A 181 20.18 44.50 29.37
CA LEU A 181 20.59 44.95 30.70
C LEU A 181 20.84 46.46 30.72
N ALA A 182 20.04 47.12 31.55
CA ALA A 182 20.16 48.51 31.97
C ALA A 182 21.34 48.70 32.93
N GLY A 183 21.94 49.90 32.94
CA GLY A 183 22.89 50.39 33.94
C GLY A 183 23.85 51.43 33.33
N ALA A 184 23.56 52.73 33.39
CA ALA A 184 23.84 53.65 34.50
C ALA A 184 25.33 53.94 34.73
N GLY A 185 25.73 55.19 34.42
CA GLY A 185 26.77 55.92 35.16
C GLY A 185 28.12 56.09 34.46
N MET A 186 28.34 57.26 33.82
CA MET A 186 29.69 57.81 33.79
C MET A 186 29.68 59.35 33.81
N MET A 187 30.12 59.87 34.95
CA MET A 187 30.27 61.28 35.27
C MET A 187 31.75 61.48 35.63
N LYS A 188 32.47 62.32 34.88
CA LYS A 188 33.75 62.99 35.24
C LYS A 188 34.18 63.86 34.03
N LYS A 189 34.02 65.19 34.04
CA LYS A 189 34.74 66.23 34.80
C LYS A 189 36.02 66.73 34.08
N ARG A 190 35.85 67.90 33.45
CA ARG A 190 36.76 69.08 33.38
C ARG A 190 38.03 69.08 32.51
N MET A 191 38.31 70.34 32.13
CA MET A 191 39.55 70.99 31.64
C MET A 191 39.63 71.08 30.12
N LYS A 192 39.82 72.23 29.48
CA LYS A 192 39.99 73.64 29.92
C LYS A 192 39.59 74.52 28.74
#